data_AF-A0A1N7KNX5-F1
#
_entry.id   AF-A0A1N7KNX5-F1
#
_cell.length_a   1.000
_cell.length_b   1.000
_cell.length_c   1.000
_cell.angle_alpha   90.00
_cell.angle_beta   90.00
_cell.angle_gamma   90.00
#
_symmetry.space_group_name_H-M   'P 1'
#
loop_
_entity.id
_entity.type
_entity.pdbx_description
1 polymer ?
#
loop_
_entity_poly.entity_id
_entity_poly.type
_entity_poly.pdbx_seq_one_letter_code
_entity_poly.pdbx_strand_id
1 'polypeptide(L)'
;MSSIHIPGHTDKMLDRLLAYLGMDTKKRSVVLRIALAKGINSEQEYTLSYFNDTNGREVPMTAVCPNDLKVYFIQSIKQKHESNIEDSEINKLVRRYLIYGVAIMEDELNELDDLDNYLQFLIEKHQNEFTEVSNRNNINEILGY
;
A
#
# COMPACT_ATOMS: atom_id res chain seq x y z
N MET A 1 -20.87 -3.60 -3.29
CA MET A 1 -19.47 -3.69 -3.78
C MET A 1 -19.01 -5.12 -3.53
N SER A 2 -18.85 -5.92 -4.58
CA SER A 2 -18.74 -7.39 -4.47
C SER A 2 -17.29 -7.91 -4.48
N SER A 3 -16.43 -7.39 -5.35
CA SER A 3 -15.04 -7.85 -5.49
C SER A 3 -14.15 -6.82 -6.18
N ILE A 4 -12.85 -7.07 -6.21
CA ILE A 4 -11.82 -6.30 -6.89
C ILE A 4 -10.94 -7.22 -7.73
N HIS A 5 -10.74 -6.86 -9.00
CA HIS A 5 -9.86 -7.60 -9.91
C HIS A 5 -8.40 -7.22 -9.66
N ILE A 6 -7.58 -8.21 -9.36
CA ILE A 6 -6.12 -8.08 -9.27
C ILE A 6 -5.53 -8.64 -10.57
N PRO A 7 -4.79 -7.82 -11.36
CA PRO A 7 -4.12 -8.27 -12.57
C PRO A 7 -3.15 -9.43 -12.32
N GLY A 8 -2.94 -10.30 -13.31
CA GLY A 8 -2.15 -11.52 -13.18
C GLY A 8 -0.69 -11.25 -12.84
N HIS A 9 -0.12 -10.17 -13.37
CA HIS A 9 1.22 -9.72 -12.99
C HIS A 9 1.29 -9.34 -11.49
N THR A 10 0.31 -8.56 -11.01
CA THR A 10 0.21 -8.17 -9.60
C THR A 10 -0.04 -9.37 -8.70
N ASP A 11 -0.82 -10.36 -9.15
CA ASP A 11 -1.07 -11.59 -8.38
C ASP A 11 0.19 -12.43 -8.23
N LYS A 12 1.03 -12.52 -9.26
CA LYS A 12 2.35 -13.16 -9.17
C LYS A 12 3.27 -12.45 -8.18
N MET A 13 3.31 -11.11 -8.19
CA MET A 13 4.05 -10.32 -7.21
C MET A 13 3.54 -10.60 -5.78
N LEU A 14 2.22 -10.68 -5.59
CA LEU A 14 1.63 -11.03 -4.29
C LEU A 14 2.04 -12.42 -3.80
N ASP A 15 2.09 -13.42 -4.69
CA ASP A 15 2.53 -14.77 -4.29
C ASP A 15 4.02 -14.78 -3.92
N ARG A 16 4.88 -13.99 -4.59
CA ARG A 16 6.27 -13.78 -4.16
C ARG A 16 6.33 -13.10 -2.80
N LEU A 17 5.61 -12.00 -2.62
CA LEU A 17 5.54 -11.27 -1.35
C LEU A 17 5.09 -12.17 -0.20
N LEU A 18 4.11 -13.05 -0.43
CA LEU A 18 3.67 -14.02 0.57
C LEU A 18 4.78 -15.01 0.95
N ALA A 19 5.47 -15.55 -0.06
CA ALA A 19 6.58 -16.47 0.16
C ALA A 19 7.72 -15.80 0.92
N TYR A 20 8.11 -14.58 0.52
CA TYR A 20 9.16 -13.80 1.16
C TYR A 20 8.81 -13.42 2.60
N LEU A 21 7.58 -12.99 2.86
CA LEU A 21 7.14 -12.62 4.22
C LEU A 21 6.88 -13.84 5.13
N GLY A 22 7.16 -15.07 4.67
CA GLY A 22 6.87 -16.30 5.40
C GLY A 22 5.38 -16.46 5.74
N MET A 23 4.51 -15.85 4.95
CA MET A 23 3.08 -15.80 5.19
C MET A 23 2.37 -16.89 4.40
N ASP A 24 1.48 -17.64 5.06
CA ASP A 24 0.63 -18.59 4.37
C ASP A 24 -0.42 -17.89 3.50
N THR A 25 -1.06 -18.65 2.62
CA THR A 25 -2.13 -18.13 1.75
C THR A 25 -3.35 -17.61 2.54
N LYS A 26 -3.51 -17.98 3.82
CA LYS A 26 -4.58 -17.46 4.70
C LYS A 26 -4.30 -16.02 5.14
N LYS A 27 -3.03 -15.62 5.21
CA LYS A 27 -2.59 -14.25 5.52
C LYS A 27 -2.54 -13.32 4.29
N ARG A 28 -2.92 -13.78 3.10
CA ARG A 28 -3.02 -12.94 1.88
C ARG A 28 -3.82 -11.65 2.10
N SER A 29 -4.91 -11.70 2.85
CA SER A 29 -5.69 -10.50 3.18
C SER A 29 -4.90 -9.45 3.98
N VAL A 30 -3.92 -9.87 4.78
CA VAL A 30 -3.04 -8.96 5.51
C VAL A 30 -2.07 -8.28 4.54
N VAL A 31 -1.42 -9.04 3.66
CA VAL A 31 -0.52 -8.49 2.64
C VAL A 31 -1.25 -7.51 1.72
N LEU A 32 -2.46 -7.84 1.29
CA LEU A 32 -3.29 -6.94 0.49
C LEU A 32 -3.63 -5.62 1.22
N ARG A 33 -3.88 -5.68 2.52
CA ARG A 33 -4.13 -4.49 3.35
C ARG A 33 -2.88 -3.62 3.50
N ILE A 34 -1.71 -4.24 3.71
CA ILE A 34 -0.43 -3.54 3.77
C ILE A 34 -0.13 -2.87 2.43
N ALA A 35 -0.32 -3.59 1.33
CA ALA A 35 -0.17 -3.05 -0.02
C ALA A 35 -1.11 -1.85 -0.22
N LEU A 36 -2.41 -1.99 0.06
CA LEU A 36 -3.34 -0.86 -0.07
C LEU A 36 -2.88 0.37 0.73
N ALA A 37 -2.48 0.19 1.99
CA ALA A 37 -1.98 1.27 2.82
C ALA A 37 -0.72 1.94 2.24
N LYS A 38 0.26 1.14 1.79
CA LYS A 38 1.47 1.64 1.14
C LYS A 38 1.16 2.43 -0.13
N GLY A 39 0.27 1.90 -0.97
CA GLY A 39 -0.14 2.59 -2.19
C GLY A 39 -0.81 3.93 -1.91
N ILE A 40 -1.74 3.98 -0.93
CA ILE A 40 -2.41 5.23 -0.55
C ILE A 40 -1.40 6.26 -0.03
N ASN A 41 -0.43 5.85 0.78
CA ASN A 41 0.56 6.75 1.37
C ASN A 41 1.73 7.12 0.43
N SER A 42 1.90 6.41 -0.69
CA SER A 42 2.98 6.67 -1.63
C SER A 42 2.82 7.98 -2.38
N GLU A 43 3.80 8.88 -2.31
CA GLU A 43 3.85 10.06 -3.18
C GLU A 43 4.19 9.70 -4.64
N GLN A 44 4.74 8.51 -4.88
CA GLN A 44 5.03 8.02 -6.22
C GLN A 44 3.75 7.52 -6.91
N GLU A 45 3.46 8.10 -8.06
CA GLU A 45 2.52 7.54 -9.03
C GLU A 45 3.25 6.52 -9.90
N TYR A 46 2.84 5.24 -9.84
CA TYR A 46 3.38 4.24 -10.73
C TYR A 46 2.64 4.27 -12.07
N THR A 47 3.39 4.31 -13.17
CA THR A 47 2.84 4.05 -14.50
C THR A 47 2.99 2.57 -14.80
N LEU A 48 1.95 1.77 -14.51
CA LEU A 48 1.99 0.32 -14.69
C LEU A 48 1.27 -0.08 -15.97
N SER A 49 2.00 -0.63 -16.92
CA SER A 49 1.45 -1.08 -18.22
C SER A 49 0.43 -2.22 -18.08
N TYR A 50 0.43 -2.93 -16.95
CA TYR A 50 -0.40 -4.10 -16.68
C TYR A 50 -1.71 -3.80 -15.93
N PHE A 51 -2.11 -2.53 -15.79
CA PHE A 51 -3.39 -2.18 -15.15
C PHE A 51 -4.62 -2.82 -15.80
N ASN A 52 -4.55 -3.05 -17.10
CA ASN A 52 -5.65 -3.59 -17.90
C ASN A 52 -5.52 -5.10 -18.14
N ASP A 53 -4.53 -5.77 -17.52
CA ASP A 53 -4.43 -7.22 -17.62
C ASP A 53 -5.64 -7.88 -16.95
N THR A 54 -6.42 -8.59 -17.78
CA THR A 54 -7.63 -9.31 -17.38
C THR A 54 -7.34 -10.68 -16.80
N ASN A 55 -6.11 -11.19 -16.97
CA ASN A 55 -5.68 -12.37 -16.25
C ASN A 55 -5.52 -12.01 -14.77
N GLY A 56 -5.56 -13.00 -13.88
CA GLY A 56 -5.43 -12.78 -12.44
C GLY A 56 -6.66 -13.26 -11.67
N ARG A 57 -6.96 -12.59 -10.56
CA ARG A 57 -7.99 -13.06 -9.62
C ARG A 57 -8.93 -11.96 -9.16
N GLU A 58 -10.16 -12.39 -8.90
CA GLU A 58 -11.11 -11.59 -8.14
C GLU A 58 -10.95 -11.85 -6.64
N VAL A 59 -10.88 -10.78 -5.86
CA VAL A 59 -10.82 -10.84 -4.40
C VAL A 59 -11.99 -10.07 -3.81
N PRO A 60 -12.65 -10.56 -2.74
CA PRO A 60 -13.67 -9.79 -2.05
C PRO A 60 -13.11 -8.44 -1.57
N MET A 61 -13.86 -7.35 -1.77
CA MET A 61 -13.45 -6.02 -1.29
C MET A 61 -13.16 -6.04 0.22
N THR A 62 -13.90 -6.83 0.99
CA THR A 62 -13.72 -7.00 2.44
C THR A 62 -12.37 -7.63 2.83
N ALA A 63 -11.70 -8.35 1.92
CA ALA A 63 -10.37 -8.89 2.18
C ALA A 63 -9.26 -7.84 2.05
N VAL A 64 -9.48 -6.80 1.22
CA VAL A 64 -8.55 -5.69 1.02
C VAL A 64 -8.88 -4.51 1.94
N CYS A 65 -10.18 -4.26 2.14
CA CYS A 65 -10.74 -3.13 2.85
C CYS A 65 -11.90 -3.63 3.72
N PRO A 66 -11.58 -4.25 4.89
CA PRO A 66 -12.60 -4.81 5.77
C PRO A 66 -13.50 -3.70 6.34
N ASN A 67 -14.73 -4.04 6.71
CA ASN A 67 -15.77 -3.06 7.02
C ASN A 67 -15.41 -2.09 8.15
N ASP A 68 -14.64 -2.56 9.13
CA ASP A 68 -14.11 -1.79 10.25
C ASP A 68 -13.05 -0.76 9.83
N LEU A 69 -12.24 -1.06 8.81
CA LEU A 69 -11.21 -0.16 8.28
C LEU A 69 -11.66 0.59 7.02
N LYS A 70 -12.85 0.29 6.50
CA LYS A 70 -13.32 0.83 5.23
C LYS A 70 -13.42 2.35 5.23
N VAL A 71 -13.94 2.92 6.32
CA VAL A 71 -14.06 4.37 6.47
C VAL A 71 -12.69 5.03 6.44
N TYR A 72 -11.72 4.45 7.14
CA TYR A 72 -10.35 4.96 7.17
C TYR A 72 -9.74 5.01 5.77
N PHE A 73 -9.72 3.89 5.04
CA PHE A 73 -9.14 3.86 3.70
C PHE A 73 -9.83 4.82 2.72
N ILE A 74 -11.17 4.91 2.78
CA ILE A 74 -11.92 5.83 1.92
C ILE A 74 -11.56 7.29 2.23
N GLN A 75 -11.49 7.66 3.50
CA GLN A 75 -11.15 9.03 3.88
C GLN A 75 -9.72 9.38 3.48
N SER A 76 -8.76 8.46 3.62
CA SER A 76 -7.38 8.67 3.15
C SER A 76 -7.32 8.91 1.64
N ILE A 77 -8.07 8.13 0.85
CA ILE A 77 -8.16 8.33 -0.61
C ILE A 77 -8.77 9.70 -0.94
N LYS A 78 -9.84 10.10 -0.23
CA LYS A 78 -10.51 11.41 -0.43
C LYS A 78 -9.60 12.58 -0.07
N GLN A 79 -8.85 12.48 1.03
CA GLN A 79 -7.88 13.50 1.42
C GLN A 79 -6.80 13.68 0.35
N LYS A 80 -6.38 12.60 -0.32
CA LYS A 80 -5.33 12.62 -1.33
C LYS A 80 -5.76 13.18 -2.70
N HIS A 81 -7.05 13.10 -3.03
CA HIS A 81 -7.57 13.47 -4.35
C HIS A 81 -8.53 14.67 -4.33
N GLU A 82 -8.59 15.37 -3.20
CA GLU A 82 -9.56 16.44 -2.92
C GLU A 82 -11.01 15.92 -2.90
N SER A 83 -11.84 16.48 -2.03
CA SER A 83 -13.00 15.82 -1.39
C SER A 83 -14.18 15.39 -2.28
N ASN A 84 -14.12 15.55 -3.60
CA ASN A 84 -15.23 15.37 -4.55
C ASN A 84 -15.16 14.09 -5.40
N ILE A 85 -14.72 12.98 -4.82
CA ILE A 85 -14.74 11.67 -5.49
C ILE A 85 -16.08 10.98 -5.25
N GLU A 86 -16.75 10.58 -6.34
CA GLU A 86 -17.92 9.71 -6.28
C GLU A 86 -17.59 8.31 -5.78
N ASP A 87 -18.53 7.66 -5.10
CA ASP A 87 -18.36 6.29 -4.61
C ASP A 87 -18.08 5.25 -5.73
N SER A 88 -18.49 5.57 -6.95
CA SER A 88 -18.21 4.80 -8.18
C SER A 88 -16.71 4.76 -8.52
N GLU A 89 -16.00 5.87 -8.28
CA GLU A 89 -14.57 6.04 -8.56
C GLU A 89 -13.69 5.49 -7.42
N ILE A 90 -14.20 5.44 -6.19
CA ILE A 90 -13.48 4.88 -5.03
C ILE A 90 -12.98 3.46 -5.31
N ASN A 91 -13.80 2.60 -5.93
CA ASN A 91 -13.36 1.23 -6.23
C ASN A 91 -12.18 1.19 -7.21
N LYS A 92 -12.18 2.07 -8.21
CA LYS A 92 -11.09 2.18 -9.17
C LYS A 92 -9.82 2.68 -8.48
N LEU A 93 -9.96 3.62 -7.56
CA LEU A 93 -8.84 4.15 -6.78
C LEU A 93 -8.29 3.10 -5.80
N VAL A 94 -9.14 2.37 -5.08
CA VAL A 94 -8.70 1.25 -4.22
C VAL A 94 -7.93 0.22 -5.05
N ARG A 95 -8.43 -0.13 -6.24
CA ARG A 95 -7.72 -1.04 -7.15
C ARG A 95 -6.37 -0.47 -7.56
N ARG A 96 -6.35 0.80 -7.96
CA ARG A 96 -5.12 1.50 -8.37
C ARG A 96 -4.08 1.50 -7.26
N TYR A 97 -4.46 1.93 -6.07
CA TYR A 97 -3.56 1.99 -4.91
C TYR A 97 -3.13 0.62 -4.43
N LEU A 98 -4.00 -0.39 -4.48
CA LEU A 98 -3.58 -1.76 -4.18
C LEU A 98 -2.44 -2.22 -5.10
N ILE A 99 -2.60 -1.99 -6.41
CA ILE A 99 -1.60 -2.38 -7.40
C ILE A 99 -0.29 -1.59 -7.20
N TYR A 100 -0.37 -0.29 -6.90
CA TYR A 100 0.80 0.54 -6.55
C TYR A 100 1.51 0.01 -5.32
N GLY A 101 0.76 -0.30 -4.27
CA GLY A 101 1.30 -0.86 -3.04
C GLY A 101 2.06 -2.16 -3.25
N VAL A 102 1.52 -3.06 -4.07
CA VAL A 102 2.20 -4.31 -4.41
C VAL A 102 3.50 -4.05 -5.17
N ALA A 103 3.49 -3.12 -6.13
CA ALA A 103 4.71 -2.75 -6.85
C ALA A 103 5.78 -2.17 -5.91
N ILE A 104 5.39 -1.26 -5.01
CA ILE A 104 6.30 -0.69 -3.99
C ILE A 104 6.89 -1.78 -3.11
N MET A 105 6.05 -2.68 -2.59
CA MET A 105 6.54 -3.77 -1.73
C MET A 105 7.47 -4.72 -2.48
N GLU A 106 7.22 -4.94 -3.77
CA GLU A 106 8.06 -5.76 -4.61
C GLU A 106 9.40 -5.10 -4.91
N ASP A 107 9.41 -3.81 -5.21
CA ASP A 107 10.64 -3.04 -5.41
C ASP A 107 11.47 -3.01 -4.12
N GLU A 108 10.82 -2.78 -2.97
CA GLU A 108 11.47 -2.86 -1.66
C GLU A 108 12.06 -4.28 -1.41
N LEU A 109 11.36 -5.36 -1.80
CA LEU A 109 11.93 -6.71 -1.70
C LEU A 109 13.13 -6.92 -2.64
N ASN A 110 13.09 -6.40 -3.86
CA ASN A 110 14.21 -6.56 -4.81
C ASN A 110 15.46 -5.77 -4.39
N GLU A 111 15.29 -4.75 -3.55
CA GLU A 111 16.39 -3.99 -2.93
C GLU A 111 17.00 -4.69 -1.69
N LEU A 112 16.41 -5.80 -1.22
CA LEU A 112 16.79 -6.48 0.01
C LEU A 112 17.14 -7.94 -0.24
N ASP A 113 18.41 -8.29 -0.01
CA ASP A 113 18.92 -9.66 -0.18
C ASP A 113 18.38 -10.68 0.86
N ASP A 114 17.71 -10.24 1.95
CA ASP A 114 17.15 -11.15 2.99
C ASP A 114 16.00 -10.53 3.83
N LEU A 115 15.06 -11.36 4.32
CA LEU A 115 13.79 -10.95 5.00
C LEU A 115 14.02 -10.13 6.28
N ASP A 116 15.04 -10.46 7.07
CA ASP A 116 15.39 -9.75 8.29
C ASP A 116 15.77 -8.28 7.99
N ASN A 117 16.32 -8.02 6.80
CA ASN A 117 16.64 -6.67 6.36
C ASN A 117 15.40 -5.86 5.98
N TYR A 118 14.28 -6.49 5.58
CA TYR A 118 13.03 -5.76 5.28
C TYR A 118 12.32 -5.29 6.54
N LEU A 119 12.21 -6.15 7.54
CA LEU A 119 11.66 -5.75 8.84
C LEU A 119 12.54 -4.67 9.49
N GLN A 120 13.86 -4.82 9.41
CA GLN A 120 14.80 -3.81 9.90
C GLN A 120 14.69 -2.50 9.10
N PHE A 121 14.63 -2.55 7.77
CA PHE A 121 14.42 -1.39 6.91
C PHE A 121 13.13 -0.64 7.23
N LEU A 122 12.02 -1.37 7.44
CA LEU A 122 10.74 -0.75 7.82
C LEU A 122 10.82 -0.03 9.19
N ILE A 123 11.54 -0.62 10.15
CA ILE A 123 11.77 -0.01 11.47
C ILE A 123 12.66 1.23 11.34
N GLU A 124 13.78 1.13 10.63
CA GLU A 124 14.74 2.23 10.45
C GLU A 124 14.14 3.39 9.66
N LYS A 125 13.38 3.11 8.60
CA LYS A 125 12.68 4.13 7.81
C LYS A 125 11.68 4.92 8.65
N HIS A 126 10.87 4.24 9.46
CA HIS A 126 9.96 4.92 10.37
C HIS A 126 10.68 5.64 11.53
N GLN A 127 11.76 5.08 12.07
CA GLN A 127 12.56 5.76 13.09
C GLN A 127 13.22 7.04 12.55
N ASN A 128 13.71 7.03 11.31
CA ASN A 128 14.28 8.21 10.66
C ASN A 128 13.21 9.28 10.38
N GLU A 129 11.99 8.91 9.98
CA GLU A 129 10.88 9.86 9.86
C GLU A 129 10.52 10.50 11.21
N PHE A 130 10.53 9.75 12.32
CA PHE A 130 10.35 10.31 13.67
C PHE A 130 11.50 11.25 14.11
N THR A 131 12.71 10.96 13.66
CA THR A 131 13.91 11.76 13.97
C THR A 131 13.92 13.05 13.16
N GLU A 132 13.51 13.02 11.89
CA GLU A 132 13.34 14.21 11.04
C GLU A 132 12.18 15.09 11.51
N VAL A 133 11.06 14.51 11.95
CA VAL A 133 9.94 15.26 12.53
C VAL A 133 10.33 15.89 13.87
N SER A 134 11.07 15.17 14.73
CA SER A 134 11.61 15.74 15.98
C SER A 134 12.62 16.86 15.73
N ASN A 135 13.48 16.72 14.71
CA ASN A 135 14.44 17.76 14.34
C ASN A 135 13.75 19.00 13.72
N ARG A 136 12.69 18.83 12.92
CA ARG A 136 11.90 19.97 12.41
C ARG A 136 11.17 20.72 13.51
N ASN A 137 10.62 20.01 14.51
CA ASN A 137 9.98 20.65 15.65
C ASN A 137 10.98 21.42 16.54
N ASN A 138 12.20 20.90 16.71
CA ASN A 138 13.26 21.60 17.45
C ASN A 138 13.85 22.80 16.71
N ILE A 139 13.90 22.79 15.37
CA ILE A 139 14.43 23.93 14.59
C ILE A 139 13.47 25.12 14.64
N ASN A 140 12.15 24.89 14.65
CA ASN A 140 11.17 25.98 14.79
C ASN A 140 11.20 26.62 16.20
N GLU A 141 11.45 25.84 17.25
CA GLU A 141 11.63 26.38 18.61
C GLU A 141 12.97 27.12 18.78
N ILE A 142 14.02 26.76 18.03
CA ILE A 142 15.32 27.44 18.07
C ILE A 142 15.33 28.73 17.20
N LEU A 143 14.55 28.77 16.11
CA LEU A 143 14.51 29.92 15.18
C LEU A 143 13.45 30.98 15.51
N GLY A 144 12.58 30.74 16.50
CA GLY A 144 11.68 31.77 17.03
C GLY A 144 10.70 32.36 16.01
N TYR A 145 9.96 31.49 15.30
CA TYR A 145 8.73 31.86 14.60
C TYR A 145 7.51 31.34 15.34
#